data_AF-A0A376TZ49-F1
#
_entry.id   AF-A0A376TZ49-F1
#
_cell.length_a   1.000
_cell.length_b   1.000
_cell.length_c   1.000
_cell.angle_alpha   90.00
_cell.angle_beta   90.00
_cell.angle_gamma   90.00
#
_symmetry.space_group_name_H-M   'P 1'
#
loop_
_entity.id
_entity.type
_entity.pdbx_description
1 polymer ?
#
loop_
_entity_poly.entity_id
_entity_poly.type
_entity_poly.pdbx_seq_one_letter_code
_entity_poly.pdbx_strand_id
1 'polypeptide(L)'
;MTNRISRLKTALFANTREISLERALLYTASHRQTEGEPVILRRAKATAYILEHVEISIRDEELIAGNRTVKPRAGIMSPEMDPYWLLKELDQFPTRPQDRFAISEEDKRIYREELFPYWEKRSMKDFINGR
;
A
#
# COMPACT_ATOMS: atom_id res chain seq x y z
N MET A 1 -33.00 0.46 3.68
CA MET A 1 -31.76 0.45 2.87
C MET A 1 -32.18 0.31 1.42
N THR A 2 -31.71 1.15 0.49
CA THR A 2 -32.13 1.05 -0.92
C THR A 2 -31.48 -0.16 -1.60
N ASN A 3 -32.07 -0.67 -2.69
CA ASN A 3 -31.52 -1.80 -3.44
C ASN A 3 -30.06 -1.57 -3.88
N ARG A 4 -29.73 -0.34 -4.30
CA ARG A 4 -28.37 0.10 -4.63
C ARG A 4 -27.40 -0.05 -3.44
N ILE A 5 -27.77 0.47 -2.27
CA ILE A 5 -26.92 0.38 -1.07
C ILE A 5 -26.73 -1.08 -0.63
N SER A 6 -27.77 -1.92 -0.77
CA SER A 6 -27.64 -3.36 -0.51
C SER A 6 -26.64 -4.04 -1.42
N ARG A 7 -26.67 -3.77 -2.72
CA ARG A 7 -25.70 -4.32 -3.68
C ARG A 7 -24.27 -3.82 -3.42
N LEU A 8 -24.08 -2.53 -3.17
CA LEU A 8 -22.78 -1.96 -2.79
C LEU A 8 -22.22 -2.62 -1.53
N LYS A 9 -23.05 -2.82 -0.51
CA LYS A 9 -22.64 -3.52 0.72
C LYS A 9 -22.24 -4.97 0.43
N THR A 10 -23.03 -5.70 -0.36
CA THR A 10 -22.69 -7.09 -0.74
C THR A 10 -21.36 -7.14 -1.48
N ALA A 11 -21.14 -6.25 -2.47
CA ALA A 11 -19.89 -6.17 -3.23
C ALA A 11 -18.68 -5.85 -2.33
N LEU A 12 -18.84 -4.97 -1.34
CA LEU A 12 -17.80 -4.60 -0.37
C LEU A 12 -17.31 -5.81 0.47
N PHE A 13 -18.17 -6.79 0.72
CA PHE A 13 -17.86 -7.99 1.51
C PHE A 13 -17.66 -9.26 0.68
N ALA A 14 -17.81 -9.20 -0.65
CA ALA A 14 -17.69 -10.35 -1.53
C ALA A 14 -16.28 -10.97 -1.53
N ASN A 15 -15.25 -10.16 -1.30
CA ASN A 15 -13.85 -10.58 -1.32
C ASN A 15 -13.19 -10.44 0.07
N THR A 16 -12.20 -11.30 0.31
CA THR A 16 -11.31 -11.17 1.47
C THR A 16 -10.44 -9.92 1.32
N ARG A 17 -10.08 -9.29 2.44
CA ARG A 17 -9.11 -8.18 2.44
C ARG A 17 -7.77 -8.68 1.92
N GLU A 18 -7.09 -7.86 1.13
CA GLU A 18 -5.77 -8.17 0.57
C GLU A 18 -4.81 -6.99 0.74
N ILE A 19 -3.52 -7.24 0.58
CA ILE A 19 -2.50 -6.20 0.49
C ILE A 19 -2.42 -5.70 -0.96
N SER A 20 -2.23 -4.39 -1.13
CA SER A 20 -1.79 -3.77 -2.38
C SER A 20 -0.41 -3.13 -2.19
N LEU A 21 0.51 -3.44 -3.11
CA LEU A 21 1.86 -2.86 -3.15
C LEU A 21 1.98 -1.65 -4.08
N GLU A 22 0.96 -1.33 -4.86
CA GLU A 22 0.98 -0.30 -5.89
C GLU A 22 1.54 1.04 -5.37
N ARG A 23 0.94 1.58 -4.31
CA ARG A 23 1.41 2.83 -3.70
C ARG A 23 2.86 2.72 -3.21
N ALA A 24 3.26 1.59 -2.62
CA ALA A 24 4.62 1.38 -2.14
C ALA A 24 5.62 1.40 -3.31
N LEU A 25 5.28 0.77 -4.43
CA LEU A 25 6.09 0.74 -5.65
C LEU A 25 6.21 2.13 -6.26
N LEU A 26 5.11 2.85 -6.44
CA LEU A 26 5.10 4.22 -6.97
C LEU A 26 5.88 5.18 -6.07
N TYR A 27 5.68 5.09 -4.75
CA TYR A 27 6.40 5.91 -3.78
C TYR A 27 7.91 5.66 -3.82
N THR A 28 8.31 4.38 -3.91
CA THR A 28 9.70 3.95 -4.04
C THR A 28 10.33 4.44 -5.34
N ALA A 29 9.62 4.31 -6.46
CA ALA A 29 10.08 4.77 -7.77
C ALA A 29 10.38 6.27 -7.79
N SER A 30 9.50 7.09 -7.21
CA SER A 30 9.74 8.53 -7.09
C SER A 30 10.89 8.85 -6.12
N HIS A 31 11.02 8.11 -5.01
CA HIS A 31 12.11 8.32 -4.07
C HIS A 31 13.48 8.00 -4.65
N ARG A 32 13.60 6.97 -5.50
CA ARG A 32 14.84 6.62 -6.22
C ARG A 32 15.30 7.74 -7.16
N GLN A 33 14.36 8.45 -7.79
CA GLN A 33 14.66 9.53 -8.73
C GLN A 33 15.04 10.86 -8.06
N THR A 34 14.78 11.00 -6.76
CA THR A 34 14.88 12.27 -6.03
C THR A 34 15.88 12.22 -4.88
N GLU A 35 16.81 11.26 -4.91
CA GLU A 35 17.86 11.15 -3.89
C GLU A 35 18.75 12.40 -3.87
N GLY A 36 19.12 12.83 -2.65
CA GLY A 36 19.87 14.07 -2.43
C GLY A 36 19.00 15.32 -2.25
N GLU A 37 17.71 15.28 -2.62
CA GLU A 37 16.80 16.42 -2.38
C GLU A 37 16.31 16.49 -0.93
N PRO A 38 15.90 17.69 -0.45
CA PRO A 38 15.22 17.84 0.82
C PRO A 38 14.01 16.90 0.96
N VAL A 39 13.88 16.23 2.10
CA VAL A 39 12.84 15.21 2.35
C VAL A 39 11.42 15.71 2.07
N ILE A 40 11.12 16.99 2.37
CA ILE A 40 9.80 17.56 2.10
C ILE A 40 9.49 17.62 0.60
N LEU A 41 10.48 17.95 -0.25
CA LEU A 41 10.32 17.97 -1.70
C LEU A 41 10.18 16.56 -2.26
N ARG A 42 10.96 15.60 -1.75
CA ARG A 42 10.85 14.18 -2.13
C ARG A 42 9.46 13.62 -1.85
N ARG A 43 8.89 13.93 -0.68
CA ARG A 43 7.51 13.55 -0.32
C ARG A 43 6.48 14.19 -1.24
N ALA A 44 6.60 15.49 -1.51
CA ALA A 44 5.69 16.19 -2.42
C ALA A 44 5.73 15.60 -3.84
N LYS A 45 6.92 15.35 -4.38
CA LYS A 45 7.12 14.71 -5.68
C LYS A 45 6.57 13.29 -5.71
N ALA A 46 6.76 12.51 -4.66
CA ALA A 46 6.22 11.16 -4.57
C ALA A 46 4.68 11.16 -4.48
N THR A 47 4.08 12.11 -3.78
CA THR A 47 2.62 12.30 -3.78
C THR A 47 2.10 12.64 -5.18
N ALA A 48 2.73 13.58 -5.88
CA ALA A 48 2.36 13.91 -7.26
C ALA A 48 2.49 12.69 -8.18
N TYR A 49 3.62 11.99 -8.11
CA TYR A 49 3.88 10.78 -8.91
C TYR A 49 2.85 9.69 -8.66
N ILE A 50 2.45 9.44 -7.40
CA ILE A 50 1.36 8.50 -7.10
C ILE A 50 0.05 8.94 -7.75
N LEU A 51 -0.34 10.21 -7.58
CA LEU A 51 -1.60 10.72 -8.12
C LEU A 51 -1.66 10.68 -9.65
N GLU A 52 -0.51 10.78 -10.32
CA GLU A 52 -0.39 10.68 -11.78
C GLU A 52 -0.45 9.24 -12.31
N HIS A 53 -0.04 8.24 -11.52
CA HIS A 53 0.21 6.88 -12.01
C HIS A 53 -0.68 5.80 -11.37
N VAL A 54 -1.38 6.11 -10.28
CA VAL A 54 -2.24 5.14 -9.59
C VAL A 54 -3.39 4.70 -10.49
N GLU A 55 -3.70 3.41 -10.48
CA GLU A 55 -4.86 2.85 -11.16
C GLU A 55 -6.16 3.37 -10.54
N ILE A 56 -7.03 3.90 -11.39
CA ILE A 56 -8.32 4.46 -10.98
C ILE A 56 -9.41 3.40 -11.18
N SER A 57 -10.09 3.05 -10.10
CA SER A 57 -11.30 2.23 -10.14
C SER A 57 -12.54 3.05 -9.77
N ILE A 58 -13.56 3.02 -10.63
CA ILE A 58 -14.92 3.48 -10.32
C ILE A 58 -15.83 2.28 -10.48
N ARG A 59 -16.48 1.84 -9.40
CA ARG A 59 -17.26 0.60 -9.39
C ARG A 59 -18.72 0.88 -9.71
N ASP A 60 -19.41 -0.15 -10.17
CA ASP A 60 -20.83 -0.08 -10.46
C ASP A 60 -21.61 0.45 -9.24
N GLU A 61 -22.55 1.36 -9.53
CA GLU A 61 -23.45 1.97 -8.55
C GLU A 61 -22.81 2.94 -7.54
N GLU A 62 -21.49 3.15 -7.59
CA GLU A 62 -20.82 4.20 -6.81
C GLU A 62 -21.27 5.58 -7.30
N LEU A 63 -21.64 6.46 -6.36
CA LEU A 63 -21.96 7.87 -6.64
C LEU A 63 -20.82 8.82 -6.25
N ILE A 64 -19.87 8.33 -5.47
CA ILE A 64 -18.69 9.07 -5.02
C ILE A 64 -17.49 8.35 -5.63
N ALA A 65 -16.73 9.06 -6.46
CA ALA A 65 -15.53 8.54 -7.08
C ALA A 65 -14.32 8.70 -6.15
N GLY A 66 -13.41 7.74 -6.21
CA GLY A 66 -12.12 7.78 -5.52
C GLY A 66 -11.96 6.64 -4.52
N ASN A 67 -10.80 6.00 -4.58
CA ASN A 67 -10.34 5.03 -3.60
C ASN A 67 -8.81 5.09 -3.54
N ARG A 68 -8.21 4.52 -2.50
CA ARG A 68 -6.76 4.46 -2.36
C ARG A 68 -6.13 3.23 -3.03
N THR A 69 -6.97 2.28 -3.46
CA THR A 69 -6.62 1.02 -4.12
C THR A 69 -7.73 0.63 -5.10
N VAL A 70 -7.36 -0.11 -6.14
CA VAL A 70 -8.31 -0.64 -7.14
C VAL A 70 -9.34 -1.59 -6.53
N LYS A 71 -8.92 -2.45 -5.59
CA LYS A 71 -9.85 -3.35 -4.89
C LYS A 71 -10.37 -2.73 -3.60
N PRO A 72 -11.64 -2.96 -3.25
CA PRO A 72 -12.19 -2.46 -2.01
C PRO A 72 -11.54 -3.17 -0.81
N ARG A 73 -11.31 -2.43 0.27
CA ARG A 73 -10.75 -2.94 1.54
C ARG A 73 -9.35 -3.56 1.42
N ALA A 74 -8.60 -3.23 0.38
CA ALA A 74 -7.19 -3.57 0.32
C ALA A 74 -6.38 -2.68 1.29
N GLY A 75 -5.39 -3.28 1.95
CA GLY A 75 -4.43 -2.61 2.82
C GLY A 75 -3.26 -2.09 1.99
N ILE A 76 -2.89 -0.83 2.20
CA ILE A 76 -1.74 -0.23 1.54
C ILE A 76 -0.50 -0.45 2.38
N MET A 77 0.56 -0.94 1.76
CA MET A 77 1.83 -1.10 2.42
C MET A 77 2.66 0.20 2.40
N SER A 78 3.32 0.52 3.52
CA SER A 78 4.14 1.73 3.68
C SER A 78 5.52 1.37 4.21
N PRO A 79 6.40 0.78 3.36
CA PRO A 79 7.73 0.32 3.76
C PRO A 79 8.65 1.45 4.24
N GLU A 80 8.35 2.70 3.91
CA GLU A 80 9.08 3.86 4.43
C GLU A 80 8.88 4.07 5.94
N MET A 81 7.87 3.44 6.54
CA MET A 81 7.56 3.57 7.97
C MET A 81 8.31 2.52 8.80
N ASP A 82 8.01 1.24 8.59
CA ASP A 82 8.68 0.10 9.25
C ASP A 82 8.82 -1.08 8.26
N PRO A 83 9.93 -1.15 7.50
CA PRO A 83 10.11 -2.19 6.51
C PRO A 83 10.39 -3.56 7.13
N TYR A 84 10.88 -3.58 8.38
CA TYR A 84 11.30 -4.78 9.11
C TYR A 84 10.12 -5.55 9.66
N TRP A 85 9.15 -4.85 10.27
CA TRP A 85 7.91 -5.47 10.75
C TRP A 85 7.14 -6.12 9.59
N LEU A 86 7.00 -5.38 8.49
CA LEU A 86 6.37 -5.85 7.27
C LEU A 86 7.07 -7.12 6.75
N LEU A 87 8.40 -7.11 6.63
CA LEU A 87 9.18 -8.27 6.19
C LEU A 87 8.95 -9.49 7.09
N LYS A 88 8.92 -9.28 8.41
CA LYS A 88 8.73 -10.34 9.41
C LYS A 88 7.33 -10.97 9.34
N GLU A 89 6.30 -10.17 9.05
CA GLU A 89 4.90 -10.61 9.04
C GLU A 89 4.36 -11.00 7.65
N LEU A 90 5.14 -10.85 6.57
CA LEU A 90 4.67 -11.15 5.19
C LEU A 90 3.91 -12.46 5.06
N ASP A 91 4.46 -13.54 5.62
CA ASP A 91 3.86 -14.88 5.54
C ASP A 91 2.75 -15.10 6.57
N GLN A 92 2.69 -14.26 7.61
CA GLN A 92 1.71 -14.33 8.70
C GLN A 92 0.47 -13.47 8.44
N PHE A 93 0.49 -12.52 7.49
CA PHE A 93 -0.68 -11.68 7.20
C PHE A 93 -1.99 -12.46 6.97
N PRO A 94 -2.01 -13.62 6.27
CA PRO A 94 -3.25 -14.36 6.08
C PRO A 94 -3.76 -15.06 7.34
N THR A 95 -2.89 -15.35 8.31
CA THR A 95 -3.18 -16.25 9.44
C THR A 95 -3.11 -15.59 10.82
N ARG A 96 -2.59 -14.36 10.90
CA ARG A 96 -2.45 -13.62 12.16
C ARG A 96 -3.79 -13.47 12.91
N PRO A 97 -3.77 -13.38 14.25
CA PRO A 97 -4.99 -13.43 15.06
C PRO A 97 -5.94 -12.26 14.78
N GLN A 98 -5.41 -11.08 14.43
CA GLN A 98 -6.19 -9.88 14.18
C GLN A 98 -5.80 -9.25 12.83
N ASP A 99 -6.77 -8.66 12.14
CA ASP A 99 -6.55 -7.92 10.89
C ASP A 99 -5.86 -8.71 9.78
N ARG A 100 -6.42 -9.86 9.43
CA ARG A 100 -5.93 -10.70 8.33
C ARG A 100 -6.06 -10.00 6.98
N PHE A 101 -5.01 -10.13 6.17
CA PHE A 101 -4.94 -9.74 4.77
C PHE A 101 -4.34 -10.88 3.94
N ALA A 102 -4.95 -11.19 2.81
CA ALA A 102 -4.31 -12.01 1.78
C ALA A 102 -3.15 -11.22 1.13
N ILE A 103 -2.12 -11.92 0.72
CA ILE A 103 -1.02 -11.36 -0.06
C ILE A 103 -0.52 -12.45 -1.00
N SER A 104 -0.32 -12.12 -2.28
CA SER A 104 0.12 -13.09 -3.27
C SER A 104 1.60 -13.45 -3.07
N GLU A 105 2.03 -14.62 -3.53
CA GLU A 105 3.46 -14.97 -3.49
C GLU A 105 4.30 -14.01 -4.34
N GLU A 106 3.73 -13.46 -5.41
CA GLU A 106 4.37 -12.43 -6.23
C GLU A 106 4.59 -11.14 -5.44
N ASP A 107 3.57 -10.64 -4.74
CA ASP A 107 3.71 -9.44 -3.91
C ASP A 107 4.71 -9.66 -2.77
N LYS A 108 4.70 -10.84 -2.15
CA LYS A 108 5.73 -11.17 -1.14
C LYS A 108 7.13 -11.14 -1.74
N ARG A 109 7.31 -11.66 -2.96
CA ARG A 109 8.59 -11.62 -3.67
C ARG A 109 9.02 -10.19 -3.97
N ILE A 110 8.15 -9.39 -4.59
CA ILE A 110 8.39 -7.96 -4.89
C ILE A 110 8.76 -7.21 -3.61
N TYR A 111 8.07 -7.48 -2.50
CA TYR A 111 8.40 -6.85 -1.24
C TYR A 111 9.82 -7.19 -0.78
N ARG A 112 10.19 -8.47 -0.80
CA ARG A 112 11.52 -8.94 -0.35
C ARG A 112 12.65 -8.46 -1.25
N GLU A 113 12.43 -8.43 -2.57
CA GLU A 113 13.47 -8.20 -3.57
C GLU A 113 13.59 -6.73 -3.96
N GLU A 114 12.52 -5.94 -3.90
CA GLU A 114 12.52 -4.56 -4.41
C GLU A 114 12.25 -3.50 -3.34
N LEU A 115 11.21 -3.70 -2.52
CA LEU A 115 10.78 -2.68 -1.55
C LEU A 115 11.66 -2.69 -0.31
N PHE A 116 11.85 -3.86 0.32
CA PHE A 116 12.63 -3.98 1.54
C PHE A 116 14.08 -3.48 1.37
N PRO A 117 14.86 -3.89 0.35
CA PRO A 117 16.25 -3.45 0.21
C PRO A 117 16.41 -1.94 0.00
N TYR A 118 15.40 -1.29 -0.60
CA TYR A 118 15.40 0.16 -0.74
C TYR A 118 15.11 0.86 0.59
N TRP A 119 14.14 0.40 1.36
CA TRP A 119 13.71 1.11 2.58
C TRP A 119 14.49 0.73 3.83
N GLU A 120 15.20 -0.40 3.82
CA GLU A 120 16.17 -0.74 4.85
C GLU A 120 17.19 0.40 5.02
N LYS A 121 17.40 0.85 6.27
CA LYS A 121 18.29 1.96 6.65
C LYS A 121 17.84 3.35 6.18
N ARG A 122 16.64 3.47 5.58
CA ARG A 122 16.07 4.73 5.10
C ARG A 122 14.71 5.05 5.73
N SER A 123 14.19 4.16 6.58
CA SER A 123 12.83 4.24 7.10
C SER A 123 12.70 5.15 8.33
N MET A 124 11.45 5.52 8.66
CA MET A 124 11.15 6.19 9.93
C MET A 124 11.59 5.33 11.13
N LYS A 125 11.46 4.00 11.05
CA LYS A 125 11.93 3.07 12.08
C LYS A 125 13.44 3.20 12.33
N ASP A 126 14.24 3.30 11.27
CA ASP A 126 15.68 3.53 11.37
C ASP A 126 16.00 4.87 12.04
N PHE A 127 15.29 5.93 11.65
CA PHE A 127 15.47 7.26 12.23
C PHE A 127 15.15 7.30 13.73
N ILE A 128 14.11 6.58 14.16
CA ILE A 128 13.70 6.55 15.57
C ILE A 128 14.65 5.68 16.41
N ASN A 129 15.11 4.54 15.88
CA ASN A 129 15.98 3.60 16.59
C ASN A 129 17.46 4.00 16.60
N GLY A 130 17.90 4.84 15.65
CA GLY A 130 19.29 5.29 15.52
C GLY A 130 19.68 6.41 16.49
N ARG A 131 18.95 6.57 17.59
CA ARG A 131 19.27 7.50 18.68
C ARG A 131 19.93 6.77 19.84
#